data_AF-A0A950P9G1-F1
#
_entry.id   AF-A0A950P9G1-F1
#
_cell.length_a   1.000
_cell.length_b   1.000
_cell.length_c   1.000
_cell.angle_alpha   90.00
_cell.angle_beta   90.00
_cell.angle_gamma   90.00
#
_symmetry.space_group_name_H-M   'P 1'
#
loop_
_entity.id
_entity.type
_entity.pdbx_description
1 polymer ?
#
loop_
_entity_poly.entity_id
_entity_poly.type
_entity_poly.pdbx_seq_one_letter_code
_entity_poly.pdbx_strand_id
1 'polypeptide(L)'
;MSPASAPGTDNDRAHREQLSKPIDHIGPGVPFFDQFAWSLVAAGIPVLRVTLHVGTLHPQFLGTTMTWWRDTGQTVQVMIKHEVADAIPYEKNPVRRVCQGRETLRRRLDRPDEFLDFSVLQELRDHGGTDYLALPIPGMRQLA
;
A
#
# COMPACT_ATOMS: atom_id res chain seq x y z
N MET A 1 -25.64 -25.38 -1.37
CA MET A 1 -24.27 -24.84 -1.44
C MET A 1 -24.23 -23.60 -0.57
N SER A 2 -23.61 -23.69 0.62
CA SER A 2 -23.36 -22.51 1.47
C SER A 2 -22.29 -21.62 0.85
N PRO A 3 -22.36 -20.28 0.98
CA PRO A 3 -21.26 -19.44 0.58
C PRO A 3 -20.10 -19.65 1.55
N ALA A 4 -18.90 -19.83 1.01
CA ALA A 4 -17.68 -19.87 1.79
C ALA A 4 -17.55 -18.56 2.59
N SER A 5 -17.38 -18.67 3.91
CA SER A 5 -17.06 -17.52 4.76
C SER A 5 -15.80 -16.83 4.23
N ALA A 6 -15.89 -15.51 3.99
CA ALA A 6 -14.74 -14.73 3.55
C ALA A 6 -13.62 -14.81 4.62
N PRO A 7 -12.37 -15.12 4.24
CA PRO A 7 -11.26 -15.36 5.17
C PRO A 7 -10.89 -14.17 6.06
N GLY A 8 -11.45 -12.97 5.82
CA GLY A 8 -11.20 -11.77 6.63
C GLY A 8 -12.07 -11.60 7.88
N THR A 9 -13.15 -12.37 8.06
CA THR A 9 -14.15 -12.06 9.10
C THR A 9 -13.68 -12.27 10.55
N ASP A 10 -12.79 -13.23 10.80
CA ASP A 10 -12.24 -13.49 12.13
C ASP A 10 -11.12 -12.50 12.48
N ASN A 11 -10.26 -12.18 11.50
CA ASN A 11 -9.18 -11.20 11.64
C ASN A 11 -9.74 -9.79 11.90
N ASP A 12 -10.79 -9.41 11.16
CA ASP A 12 -11.49 -8.13 11.32
C ASP A 12 -12.01 -7.92 12.75
N ARG A 13 -12.37 -8.98 13.49
CA ARG A 13 -12.88 -8.89 14.87
C ARG A 13 -11.77 -8.72 15.90
N ALA A 14 -10.70 -9.51 15.81
CA ALA A 14 -9.56 -9.43 16.73
C ALA A 14 -8.86 -8.05 16.66
N HIS A 15 -8.71 -7.49 15.46
CA HIS A 15 -8.07 -6.19 15.28
C HIS A 15 -8.92 -5.03 15.84
N ARG A 16 -10.26 -5.12 15.77
CA ARG A 16 -11.15 -4.10 16.36
C ARG A 16 -10.94 -3.91 17.86
N GLU A 17 -10.57 -4.96 18.58
CA GLU A 17 -10.26 -4.88 20.02
C GLU A 17 -8.89 -4.24 20.25
N GLN A 18 -7.90 -4.55 19.42
CA GLN A 18 -6.55 -3.94 19.43
C GLN A 18 -6.57 -2.44 19.07
N LEU A 19 -7.52 -2.01 18.25
CA LEU A 19 -7.76 -0.62 17.84
C LEU A 19 -8.25 0.32 18.96
N SER A 20 -8.68 -0.23 20.09
CA SER A 20 -9.04 0.56 21.28
C SER A 20 -7.82 1.13 22.01
N LYS A 21 -6.61 0.65 21.70
CA LYS A 21 -5.36 1.14 22.29
C LYS A 21 -4.87 2.37 21.54
N PRO A 22 -4.41 3.42 22.24
CA PRO A 22 -3.93 4.62 21.59
C PRO A 22 -2.65 4.34 20.76
N ILE A 23 -2.55 5.02 19.60
CA ILE A 23 -1.53 4.77 18.56
C ILE A 23 -0.10 5.12 19.04
N ASP A 24 0.01 5.92 20.10
CA ASP A 24 1.24 6.45 20.68
C ASP A 24 2.15 5.40 21.36
N HIS A 25 1.68 4.15 21.53
CA HIS A 25 2.47 3.08 22.14
C HIS A 25 3.00 2.03 21.16
N ILE A 26 2.75 2.18 19.86
CA ILE A 26 3.19 1.22 18.85
C ILE A 26 4.53 1.69 18.26
N GLY A 27 5.57 0.86 18.40
CA GLY A 27 6.90 1.15 17.88
C GLY A 27 6.88 1.44 16.37
N PRO A 28 7.88 2.19 15.85
CA PRO A 28 7.91 2.61 14.46
C PRO A 28 8.01 1.42 13.49
N GLY A 29 7.67 1.67 12.23
CA GLY A 29 7.85 0.71 11.14
C GLY A 29 6.66 -0.24 10.96
N VAL A 30 6.95 -1.54 10.82
CA VAL A 30 5.95 -2.57 10.47
C VAL A 30 4.76 -2.61 11.44
N PRO A 31 4.94 -2.65 12.78
CA PRO A 31 3.80 -2.72 13.70
C PRO A 31 2.88 -1.49 13.63
N PHE A 32 3.48 -0.31 13.49
CA PHE A 32 2.73 0.94 13.32
C PHE A 32 1.94 0.95 12.01
N PHE A 33 2.56 0.54 10.90
CA PHE A 33 1.92 0.53 9.59
C PHE A 33 0.78 -0.49 9.52
N ASP A 34 0.95 -1.64 10.18
CA ASP A 34 -0.07 -2.66 10.32
C ASP A 34 -1.30 -2.13 11.07
N GLN A 35 -1.07 -1.49 12.23
CA GLN A 35 -2.15 -0.84 12.99
C GLN A 35 -2.85 0.26 12.18
N PHE A 36 -2.09 1.07 11.45
CA PHE A 36 -2.64 2.11 10.60
C PHE A 36 -3.58 1.54 9.55
N ALA A 37 -3.18 0.47 8.84
CA ALA A 37 -4.02 -0.19 7.85
C ALA A 37 -5.31 -0.74 8.48
N TRP A 38 -5.20 -1.39 9.64
CA TRP A 38 -6.37 -1.86 10.39
C TRP A 38 -7.28 -0.74 10.86
N SER A 39 -6.73 0.43 11.20
CA SER A 39 -7.51 1.60 11.59
C SER A 39 -8.38 2.11 10.45
N LEU A 40 -7.87 2.09 9.21
CA LEU A 40 -8.66 2.44 8.02
C LEU A 40 -9.83 1.48 7.84
N VAL A 41 -9.59 0.17 7.98
CA VAL A 41 -10.63 -0.86 7.88
C VAL A 41 -11.70 -0.67 8.95
N ALA A 42 -11.30 -0.43 10.20
CA ALA A 42 -12.23 -0.22 11.29
C ALA A 42 -13.01 1.09 11.20
N ALA A 43 -12.44 2.12 10.56
CA ALA A 43 -13.14 3.34 10.19
C ALA A 43 -14.17 3.13 9.04
N GLY A 44 -14.32 1.91 8.53
CA GLY A 44 -15.27 1.56 7.48
C GLY A 44 -14.75 1.81 6.05
N ILE A 45 -13.45 2.08 5.89
CA ILE A 45 -12.84 2.26 4.58
C ILE A 45 -12.52 0.87 4.01
N PRO A 46 -13.09 0.47 2.86
CA PRO A 46 -12.86 -0.85 2.27
C PRO A 46 -11.49 -0.89 1.58
N VAL A 47 -10.45 -1.15 2.36
CA VAL A 47 -9.06 -1.22 1.88
C VAL A 47 -8.70 -2.65 1.50
N LEU A 48 -8.16 -2.85 0.29
CA LEU A 48 -7.59 -4.12 -0.15
C LEU A 48 -6.08 -4.20 0.15
N ARG A 49 -5.37 -3.09 -0.10
CA ARG A 49 -3.92 -2.97 0.06
C ARG A 49 -3.53 -1.54 0.43
N VAL A 50 -2.52 -1.38 1.28
CA VAL A 50 -1.88 -0.08 1.57
C VAL A 50 -0.39 -0.19 1.30
N THR A 51 0.19 0.81 0.65
CA THR A 51 1.64 0.89 0.49
C THR A 51 2.18 2.24 0.97
N LEU A 52 3.38 2.21 1.56
CA LEU A 52 4.15 3.39 1.91
C LEU A 52 5.56 3.25 1.35
N HIS A 53 6.00 4.24 0.60
CA HIS A 53 7.33 4.29 0.00
C HIS A 53 8.12 5.43 0.61
N VAL A 54 9.24 5.11 1.26
CA VAL A 54 10.09 6.08 1.96
C VAL A 54 11.48 6.02 1.35
N GLY A 55 12.01 7.16 0.92
CA GLY A 55 13.41 7.26 0.50
C GLY A 55 14.35 7.12 1.68
N THR A 56 15.50 6.48 1.49
CA THR A 56 16.54 6.37 2.53
C THR A 56 17.80 7.14 2.16
N LEU A 57 18.54 7.64 3.16
CA LEU A 57 19.87 8.25 2.97
C LEU A 57 20.99 7.20 2.86
N HIS A 58 20.65 5.92 2.83
CA HIS A 58 21.62 4.85 2.85
C HIS A 58 22.27 4.69 1.46
N PRO A 59 23.62 4.67 1.33
CA PRO A 59 24.29 4.66 0.03
C PRO A 59 23.98 3.42 -0.83
N GLN A 60 23.58 2.30 -0.22
CA GLN A 60 23.24 1.07 -0.95
C GLN A 60 21.75 0.90 -1.25
N PHE A 61 20.86 1.59 -0.52
CA PHE A 61 19.41 1.41 -0.65
C PHE A 61 18.74 2.72 -1.02
N LEU A 62 17.90 2.70 -2.05
CA LEU A 62 17.16 3.86 -2.50
C LEU A 62 16.01 4.20 -1.55
N GLY A 63 15.41 3.17 -0.95
CA GLY A 63 14.23 3.34 -0.14
C GLY A 63 13.77 2.08 0.55
N THR A 64 12.69 2.23 1.29
CA THR A 64 11.93 1.16 1.91
C THR A 64 10.50 1.23 1.40
N THR A 65 9.95 0.07 1.03
CA THR A 65 8.51 -0.07 0.78
C THR A 65 7.90 -0.92 1.89
N MET A 66 6.82 -0.43 2.49
CA MET A 66 5.94 -1.22 3.34
C MET A 66 4.67 -1.49 2.56
N THR A 67 4.26 -2.76 2.50
CA THR A 67 3.04 -3.20 1.81
C THR A 67 2.21 -4.02 2.80
N TRP A 68 0.98 -3.60 3.02
CA TRP A 68 -0.01 -4.34 3.80
C TRP A 68 -1.12 -4.83 2.88
N TRP A 69 -1.52 -6.09 3.04
CA TRP A 69 -2.65 -6.69 2.32
C TRP A 69 -3.73 -7.18 3.27
N ARG A 70 -4.99 -7.04 2.85
CA ARG A 70 -6.14 -7.45 3.68
C ARG A 70 -6.30 -8.96 3.83
N ASP A 71 -5.92 -9.74 2.82
CA ASP A 71 -6.07 -11.19 2.82
C ASP A 71 -5.17 -11.88 3.86
N THR A 72 -3.94 -11.40 4.00
CA THR A 72 -2.96 -11.86 4.99
C THR A 72 -3.10 -11.10 6.30
N GLY A 73 -3.57 -9.85 6.24
CA GLY A 73 -3.61 -8.96 7.40
C GLY A 73 -2.23 -8.57 7.90
N GLN A 74 -1.20 -8.69 7.06
CA GLN A 74 0.20 -8.50 7.46
C GLN A 74 0.90 -7.44 6.62
N THR A 75 1.77 -6.68 7.28
CA THR A 75 2.70 -5.75 6.64
C THR A 75 4.03 -6.44 6.32
N VAL A 76 4.46 -6.33 5.07
CA VAL A 76 5.80 -6.72 4.60
C VAL A 76 6.62 -5.48 4.32
N GLN A 77 7.84 -5.42 4.87
CA GLN A 77 8.80 -4.35 4.60
C GLN A 77 9.92 -4.87 3.70
N VAL A 78 10.20 -4.15 2.61
CA VAL A 78 11.26 -4.46 1.65
C VAL A 78 12.19 -3.26 1.47
N MET A 79 13.50 -3.50 1.57
CA MET A 79 14.52 -2.51 1.21
C MET A 79 14.78 -2.56 -0.30
N ILE A 80 14.64 -1.42 -0.96
CA ILE A 80 14.82 -1.28 -2.41
C ILE A 80 16.28 -0.91 -2.68
N LYS A 81 16.99 -1.76 -3.41
CA LYS A 81 18.32 -1.44 -3.95
C LYS A 81 18.19 -0.49 -5.14
N HIS A 82 19.21 0.35 -5.35
CA HIS A 82 19.25 1.29 -6.48
C HIS A 82 19.02 0.60 -7.83
N GLU A 83 19.68 -0.54 -8.06
CA GLU A 83 19.61 -1.32 -9.31
C GLU A 83 18.19 -1.80 -9.69
N VAL A 84 17.32 -2.02 -8.69
CA VAL A 84 15.94 -2.50 -8.93
C VAL A 84 15.02 -1.33 -9.35
N ALA A 85 15.34 -0.11 -8.93
CA ALA A 85 14.54 1.06 -9.27
C ALA A 85 14.67 1.45 -10.75
N ASP A 86 15.85 1.21 -11.33
CA ASP A 86 16.15 1.54 -12.73
C ASP A 86 15.58 0.51 -13.73
N ALA A 87 15.17 -0.67 -13.26
CA ALA A 87 14.66 -1.74 -14.10
C ALA A 87 13.26 -1.47 -14.70
N ILE A 88 12.49 -0.55 -14.11
CA ILE A 88 11.13 -0.21 -14.56
C ILE A 88 11.13 1.22 -15.15
N PRO A 89 10.73 1.40 -16.43
CA PRO A 89 10.61 2.72 -17.04
C PRO A 89 9.75 3.68 -16.22
N TYR A 90 10.10 4.96 -16.19
CA TYR A 90 9.40 5.98 -15.40
C TYR A 90 7.89 6.00 -15.67
N GLU A 91 7.52 5.92 -16.95
CA GLU A 91 6.14 5.98 -17.43
C GLU A 91 5.31 4.77 -16.99
N LYS A 92 5.98 3.67 -16.63
CA LYS A 92 5.38 2.41 -16.17
C LYS A 92 5.54 2.20 -14.67
N ASN A 93 6.14 3.15 -13.95
CA ASN A 93 6.37 3.07 -12.52
C ASN A 93 5.48 4.09 -11.76
N PRO A 94 4.31 3.66 -11.23
CA PRO A 94 3.40 4.58 -10.55
C PRO A 94 4.01 5.20 -9.29
N VAL A 95 4.87 4.44 -8.58
CA VAL A 95 5.56 4.93 -7.38
C VAL A 95 6.50 6.07 -7.75
N ARG A 96 7.29 5.91 -8.81
CA ARG A 96 8.24 6.93 -9.26
C ARG A 96 7.51 8.21 -9.72
N ARG A 97 6.39 8.08 -10.44
CA ARG A 97 5.55 9.24 -10.84
C ARG A 97 5.00 10.01 -9.65
N VAL A 98 4.56 9.32 -8.61
CA VAL A 98 4.02 9.95 -7.40
C VAL A 98 5.14 10.56 -6.56
N CYS A 99 6.22 9.82 -6.29
CA CYS A 99 7.30 10.25 -5.41
C CYS A 99 8.18 11.35 -6.03
N GLN A 100 8.59 11.18 -7.29
CA GLN A 100 9.48 12.12 -7.98
C GLN A 100 8.69 13.17 -8.76
N GLY A 101 7.69 12.75 -9.53
CA GLY A 101 6.84 13.64 -10.32
C GLY A 101 5.83 14.44 -9.49
N ARG A 102 5.64 14.10 -8.20
CA ARG A 102 4.64 14.71 -7.31
C ARG A 102 3.21 14.60 -7.85
N GLU A 103 2.96 13.57 -8.66
CA GLU A 103 1.66 13.37 -9.29
C GLU A 103 0.71 12.65 -8.33
N THR A 104 -0.54 13.11 -8.27
CA THR A 104 -1.63 12.32 -7.68
C THR A 104 -2.19 11.40 -8.76
N LEU A 105 -2.14 10.09 -8.51
CA LEU A 105 -2.68 9.09 -9.43
C LEU A 105 -3.95 8.50 -8.84
N ARG A 106 -5.04 8.56 -9.60
CA ARG A 106 -6.28 7.83 -9.31
C ARG A 106 -6.71 7.04 -10.53
N ARG A 107 -7.10 5.77 -10.34
CA ARG A 107 -7.59 4.89 -11.42
C ARG A 107 -8.75 4.05 -10.91
N ARG A 108 -9.78 3.92 -11.74
CA ARG A 108 -10.89 3.00 -11.51
C ARG A 108 -10.54 1.64 -12.10
N LEU A 109 -10.58 0.60 -11.28
CA LEU A 109 -10.17 -0.76 -11.66
C LEU A 109 -11.36 -1.63 -12.07
N ASP A 110 -12.57 -1.22 -11.69
CA ASP A 110 -13.82 -1.92 -11.96
C ASP A 110 -14.46 -1.56 -13.31
N ARG A 111 -13.82 -0.66 -14.07
CA ARG A 111 -14.30 -0.23 -15.39
C ARG A 111 -13.67 -1.08 -16.49
N PRO A 112 -14.47 -1.66 -17.40
CA PRO A 112 -13.96 -2.53 -18.46
C PRO A 112 -13.07 -1.81 -19.48
N ASP A 113 -13.33 -0.52 -19.72
CA ASP A 113 -12.66 0.28 -20.75
C ASP A 113 -11.49 1.14 -20.21
N GLU A 114 -11.16 1.03 -18.93
CA GLU A 114 -10.06 1.82 -18.36
C GLU A 114 -8.71 1.21 -18.76
N PHE A 115 -7.84 2.03 -19.37
CA PHE A 115 -6.49 1.62 -19.69
C PHE A 115 -5.67 1.49 -18.38
N LEU A 116 -5.19 0.27 -18.11
CA LEU A 116 -4.38 -0.02 -16.93
C LEU A 116 -2.89 0.20 -17.25
N ASP A 117 -2.47 1.46 -17.12
CA ASP A 117 -1.13 1.93 -17.51
C ASP A 117 0.03 1.17 -16.83
N PHE A 118 -0.22 0.62 -15.64
CA PHE A 118 0.75 -0.02 -14.75
C PHE A 118 0.34 -1.45 -14.42
N SER A 119 1.29 -2.38 -14.45
CA SER A 119 1.07 -3.82 -14.17
C SER A 119 0.42 -4.05 -12.81
N VAL A 120 0.79 -3.25 -11.81
CA VAL A 120 0.23 -3.32 -10.45
C VAL A 120 -1.29 -3.07 -10.41
N LEU A 121 -1.84 -2.32 -11.36
CA LEU A 121 -3.29 -2.10 -11.42
C LEU A 121 -4.04 -3.35 -11.85
N GLN A 122 -3.47 -4.13 -12.77
CA GLN A 122 -4.04 -5.40 -13.20
C GLN A 122 -4.03 -6.40 -12.04
N GLU A 123 -2.91 -6.51 -11.33
CA GLU A 123 -2.81 -7.33 -10.12
C GLU A 123 -3.88 -6.94 -9.09
N LEU A 124 -4.03 -5.65 -8.79
CA LEU A 124 -5.05 -5.17 -7.86
C LEU A 124 -6.48 -5.45 -8.31
N ARG A 125 -6.76 -5.31 -9.62
CA ARG A 125 -8.06 -5.66 -10.21
C ARG A 125 -8.36 -7.14 -10.05
N ASP A 126 -7.39 -8.00 -10.33
CA ASP A 126 -7.54 -9.46 -10.24
C ASP A 126 -7.79 -9.91 -8.79
N HIS A 127 -7.32 -9.14 -7.80
CA HIS A 127 -7.63 -9.31 -6.37
C HIS A 127 -8.95 -8.64 -5.93
N GLY A 128 -9.77 -8.16 -6.87
CA GLY A 128 -11.08 -7.56 -6.59
C GLY A 128 -11.04 -6.07 -6.19
N GLY A 129 -9.92 -5.39 -6.41
CA GLY A 129 -9.82 -3.95 -6.21
C GLY A 129 -10.69 -3.16 -7.19
N THR A 130 -11.24 -2.03 -6.73
CA THR A 130 -12.17 -1.21 -7.52
C THR A 130 -11.66 0.21 -7.78
N ASP A 131 -10.82 0.75 -6.89
CA ASP A 131 -10.21 2.08 -7.01
C ASP A 131 -8.77 2.02 -6.51
N TYR A 132 -7.86 2.63 -7.27
CA TYR A 132 -6.46 2.81 -6.90
C TYR A 132 -6.20 4.30 -6.71
N LEU A 133 -5.63 4.67 -5.57
CA LEU A 133 -5.23 6.03 -5.25
C LEU A 133 -3.80 6.03 -4.73
N ALA A 134 -2.95 6.88 -5.31
CA ALA A 134 -1.61 7.15 -4.85
C ALA A 134 -1.36 8.65 -4.77
N LEU A 135 -0.87 9.10 -3.61
CA LEU A 135 -0.70 10.50 -3.27
C LEU A 135 0.76 10.81 -2.91
N PRO A 136 1.31 11.96 -3.34
CA PRO A 136 2.59 12.40 -2.85
C PRO A 136 2.47 12.86 -1.39
N ILE A 137 3.41 12.46 -0.54
CA ILE A 137 3.47 12.94 0.85
C ILE A 137 4.31 14.24 0.89
N PRO A 138 3.72 15.38 1.29
CA PRO A 138 4.47 16.63 1.45
C PRO A 138 5.58 16.50 2.49
N GLY A 139 6.71 17.19 2.27
CA GLY A 139 7.87 17.14 3.18
C GLY A 139 8.73 15.89 3.06
N MET A 140 8.23 14.82 2.44
CA MET A 140 9.05 13.65 2.11
C MET A 140 9.87 13.97 0.84
N ARG A 141 11.17 14.18 1.00
CA ARG A 141 12.12 14.43 -0.10
C ARG A 141 12.79 13.11 -0.46
N GLN A 142 12.50 12.58 -1.65
CA GLN A 142 13.33 11.53 -2.23
C GLN A 142 14.59 12.20 -2.78
N LEU A 143 15.78 11.74 -2.40
CA LEU A 143 16.99 12.13 -3.10
C LEU A 143 17.00 11.41 -4.46
N ALA A 144 17.30 12.18 -5.50
CA ALA A 144 17.42 11.71 -6.87
C ALA A 144 18.66 10.83 -7.05
#